data_AF-A0A6C0DMS5-F1
#
_entry.id   AF-A0A6C0DMS5-F1
#
_cell.length_a   1.000
_cell.length_b   1.000
_cell.length_c   1.000
_cell.angle_alpha   90.00
_cell.angle_beta   90.00
_cell.angle_gamma   90.00
#
_symmetry.space_group_name_H-M   'P 1'
#
loop_
_entity.id
_entity.type
_entity.pdbx_description
1 polymer ?
#
loop_
_entity_poly.entity_id
_entity_poly.type
_entity_poly.pdbx_seq_one_letter_code
_entity_poly.pdbx_strand_id
1 'polypeptide(L)'
;MDLFNIFTIFNIIFIIVIGLFILNWINHMDLIKCNCSNNNSKVFIKAWWFFLILYYSSILIIYVFTNNNQSLSDFIQFNNIILSINLIIGIVAVIMVIITYNYINNLKKNNCNCSSSKSQELLFLYSKINIAIIVIVIIIFILFLIYYVYI
;
A
#
# COMPACT_ATOMS: atom_id res chain seq x y z
N MET A 1 15.22 4.73 21.24
CA MET A 1 14.60 4.45 19.93
C MET A 1 13.69 5.60 19.63
N ASP A 2 14.03 6.39 18.62
CA ASP A 2 13.29 7.63 18.34
C ASP A 2 11.90 7.32 17.83
N LEU A 3 10.95 8.19 18.16
CA LEU A 3 9.54 8.05 17.80
C LEU A 3 9.35 7.77 16.30
N PHE A 4 10.14 8.44 15.46
CA PHE A 4 10.12 8.28 14.01
C PHE A 4 10.55 6.88 13.53
N ASN A 5 11.54 6.28 14.20
CA ASN A 5 11.96 4.91 13.93
C ASN A 5 10.87 3.89 14.30
N ILE A 6 10.20 4.11 15.45
CA ILE A 6 9.06 3.26 15.87
C ILE A 6 7.95 3.31 14.82
N PHE A 7 7.58 4.52 14.36
CA PHE A 7 6.57 4.69 13.33
C PHE A 7 6.97 4.01 12.01
N THR A 8 8.24 4.10 11.61
CA THR A 8 8.75 3.48 10.38
C THR A 8 8.64 1.96 10.43
N ILE A 9 9.08 1.33 11.53
CA ILE A 9 8.98 -0.12 11.72
C ILE A 9 7.51 -0.55 11.73
N PHE A 10 6.66 0.15 12.48
CA PHE A 10 5.23 -0.15 12.54
C PHE A 10 4.58 -0.06 11.16
N ASN A 11 4.90 0.98 10.37
CA ASN A 11 4.37 1.17 9.03
C ASN A 11 4.75 0.01 8.09
N ILE A 12 6.02 -0.41 8.09
CA ILE A 12 6.49 -1.54 7.28
C ILE A 12 5.76 -2.83 7.66
N ILE A 13 5.64 -3.13 8.95
CA ILE A 13 4.91 -4.31 9.44
C ILE A 13 3.45 -4.25 8.99
N PHE A 14 2.81 -3.09 9.14
CA PHE A 14 1.42 -2.88 8.74
C PHE A 14 1.21 -3.12 7.24
N ILE A 15 2.11 -2.63 6.37
CA ILE A 15 2.08 -2.87 4.93
C ILE A 15 2.17 -4.37 4.63
N ILE A 16 3.08 -5.09 5.28
CA ILE A 16 3.26 -6.54 5.07
C ILE A 16 1.98 -7.29 5.49
N VAL A 17 1.42 -6.98 6.65
CA VAL A 17 0.21 -7.63 7.17
C VAL A 17 -0.99 -7.40 6.24
N ILE A 18 -1.22 -6.17 5.79
CA ILE A 18 -2.29 -5.86 4.84
C ILE A 18 -2.06 -6.53 3.50
N GLY A 19 -0.82 -6.55 3.02
CA GLY A 19 -0.47 -7.22 1.77
C GLY A 19 -0.80 -8.71 1.81
N LEU A 20 -0.43 -9.40 2.91
CA LEU A 20 -0.78 -10.79 3.11
C LEU A 20 -2.29 -11.01 3.18
N PHE A 21 -3.02 -10.13 3.86
CA PHE A 21 -4.47 -10.19 3.94
C PHE A 21 -5.13 -10.05 2.56
N ILE A 22 -4.68 -9.11 1.73
CA ILE A 22 -5.19 -8.89 0.36
C ILE A 22 -4.84 -10.06 -0.54
N LEU A 23 -3.60 -10.55 -0.50
CA LEU A 23 -3.18 -11.71 -1.27
C LEU A 23 -3.98 -12.95 -0.89
N ASN A 24 -4.23 -13.18 0.40
CA ASN A 24 -5.05 -14.29 0.87
C ASN A 24 -6.49 -14.17 0.36
N TRP A 25 -7.09 -12.98 0.42
CA TRP A 25 -8.43 -12.74 -0.12
C TRP A 25 -8.51 -13.00 -1.63
N ILE A 26 -7.53 -12.53 -2.40
CA ILE A 26 -7.47 -12.77 -3.86
C ILE A 26 -7.23 -14.25 -4.17
N ASN A 27 -6.30 -14.90 -3.48
CA ASN A 27 -6.01 -16.32 -3.66
C ASN A 27 -7.21 -17.20 -3.32
N HIS A 28 -7.96 -16.86 -2.27
CA HIS A 28 -9.20 -17.54 -1.95
C HIS A 28 -10.21 -17.45 -3.10
N MET A 29 -10.35 -16.28 -3.74
CA MET A 29 -11.21 -16.12 -4.91
C MET A 29 -10.72 -16.93 -6.13
N ASP A 30 -9.40 -17.08 -6.30
CA ASP A 30 -8.80 -17.92 -7.35
C ASP A 30 -9.08 -19.40 -7.09
N LEU A 31 -8.97 -19.86 -5.84
CA LEU A 31 -9.21 -21.25 -5.44
C LEU A 31 -10.65 -21.70 -5.74
N ILE A 32 -11.64 -20.85 -5.47
CA ILE A 32 -13.05 -21.13 -5.74
C ILE A 32 -13.46 -20.82 -7.19
N LYS A 33 -12.50 -20.46 -8.06
CA LYS A 33 -12.73 -20.12 -9.49
C LYS A 33 -13.85 -19.10 -9.69
N CYS A 34 -13.82 -18.02 -8.92
CA CYS A 34 -14.84 -16.97 -8.95
C CYS A 34 -14.78 -16.19 -10.29
N ASN A 35 -15.67 -16.51 -11.24
CA ASN A 35 -15.66 -15.91 -12.58
C ASN A 35 -15.88 -14.38 -12.57
N CYS A 36 -16.77 -13.88 -11.71
CA CYS A 36 -17.07 -12.44 -11.65
C CYS A 36 -15.91 -11.58 -11.11
N SER A 37 -14.90 -12.21 -10.50
CA SER A 37 -13.68 -11.53 -10.03
C SER A 37 -12.54 -11.57 -11.04
N ASN A 38 -12.71 -12.26 -12.17
CA ASN A 38 -11.64 -12.44 -13.14
C ASN A 38 -11.50 -11.21 -14.05
N ASN A 39 -10.66 -10.26 -13.64
CA ASN A 39 -10.33 -9.06 -14.38
C ASN A 39 -8.83 -8.76 -14.23
N ASN A 40 -8.23 -8.07 -15.21
CA ASN A 40 -6.87 -7.55 -15.18
C ASN A 40 -6.54 -6.81 -13.88
N SER A 41 -7.50 -6.07 -13.31
CA SER A 41 -7.32 -5.39 -12.02
C SER A 41 -6.91 -6.34 -10.89
N LYS A 42 -7.48 -7.56 -10.85
CA LYS A 42 -7.11 -8.59 -9.87
C LYS A 42 -5.63 -8.97 -9.99
N VAL A 43 -5.15 -9.16 -11.22
CA VAL A 43 -3.76 -9.52 -11.52
C VAL A 43 -2.81 -8.40 -11.07
N PHE A 44 -3.14 -7.14 -11.41
CA PHE A 44 -2.34 -5.99 -10.98
C PHE A 44 -2.30 -5.84 -9.47
N ILE A 45 -3.43 -5.95 -8.77
CA ILE A 45 -3.49 -5.85 -7.31
C ILE A 45 -2.63 -6.96 -6.67
N LYS A 46 -2.73 -8.19 -7.17
CA LYS A 46 -1.94 -9.32 -6.69
C LYS A 46 -0.44 -9.09 -6.89
N ALA A 47 -0.02 -8.70 -8.09
CA ALA A 47 1.39 -8.43 -8.39
C ALA A 47 1.94 -7.28 -7.55
N TRP A 48 1.16 -6.21 -7.38
CA TRP A 48 1.54 -5.04 -6.59
C TRP A 48 1.80 -5.38 -5.12
N TRP A 49 0.86 -6.08 -4.46
CA TRP A 49 1.04 -6.45 -3.05
C TRP A 49 2.16 -7.45 -2.84
N PHE A 50 2.35 -8.37 -3.80
CA PHE A 50 3.50 -9.27 -3.77
C PHE A 50 4.82 -8.51 -3.89
N PHE A 51 4.90 -7.55 -4.83
CA PHE A 51 6.06 -6.66 -4.97
C PHE A 51 6.34 -5.85 -3.71
N LEU A 52 5.32 -5.24 -3.08
CA LEU A 52 5.50 -4.46 -1.86
C LEU A 52 6.05 -5.30 -0.70
N ILE A 53 5.53 -6.52 -0.51
CA ILE A 53 6.03 -7.42 0.53
C ILE A 53 7.50 -7.76 0.29
N LEU A 54 7.87 -8.14 -0.94
CA LEU A 54 9.26 -8.44 -1.29
C LEU A 54 10.17 -7.24 -1.12
N TYR A 55 9.74 -6.06 -1.58
CA TYR A 55 10.51 -4.83 -1.46
C TYR A 55 10.78 -4.46 0.01
N TYR A 56 9.74 -4.36 0.84
CA TYR A 56 9.93 -3.96 2.23
C TYR A 56 10.64 -5.01 3.08
N SER A 57 10.42 -6.30 2.82
CA SER A 57 11.19 -7.37 3.47
C SER A 57 12.66 -7.31 3.08
N SER A 58 12.98 -7.03 1.81
CA SER A 58 14.37 -6.86 1.36
C SER A 58 15.05 -5.68 2.05
N ILE A 59 14.36 -4.55 2.27
CA ILE A 59 14.90 -3.40 3.02
C ILE A 59 15.25 -3.81 4.44
N LEU A 60 14.35 -4.51 5.14
CA LEU A 60 14.61 -4.96 6.51
C LEU A 60 15.81 -5.90 6.57
N ILE A 61 15.91 -6.83 5.62
CA ILE A 61 17.04 -7.76 5.52
C ILE A 61 18.34 -6.98 5.32
N ILE A 62 18.40 -6.09 4.33
CA ILE A 62 19.60 -5.28 4.04
C ILE A 62 19.98 -4.44 5.25
N TYR A 63 19.02 -3.81 5.92
CA TYR A 63 19.25 -3.03 7.13
C TYR A 63 19.91 -3.86 8.23
N VAL A 64 19.39 -5.06 8.52
CA VAL A 64 19.96 -5.98 9.53
C VAL A 64 21.38 -6.41 9.14
N PHE A 65 21.64 -6.70 7.87
CA PHE A 65 22.96 -7.17 7.39
C PHE A 65 24.02 -6.06 7.30
N THR A 66 23.61 -4.80 7.14
CA THR A 66 24.57 -3.68 6.99
C THR A 66 25.28 -3.34 8.31
N ASN A 67 24.83 -3.90 9.45
CA ASN A 67 25.41 -3.71 10.79
C ASN A 67 25.75 -2.23 11.07
N ASN A 68 24.81 -1.35 10.74
CA ASN A 68 24.95 0.08 10.89
C ASN A 68 24.41 0.52 12.25
N ASN A 69 25.07 1.49 12.88
CA ASN A 69 24.60 2.08 14.15
C ASN A 69 23.44 3.07 13.95
N GLN A 70 23.07 3.35 12.72
CA GLN A 70 21.95 4.23 12.36
C GLN A 70 20.60 3.54 12.57
N SER A 71 19.57 4.34 12.86
CA SER A 71 18.19 3.85 12.93
C SER A 71 17.67 3.44 11.54
N LEU A 72 16.62 2.61 11.47
CA LEU A 72 16.02 2.19 10.19
C LEU A 72 15.47 3.39 9.41
N SER A 73 14.88 4.37 10.12
CA SER A 73 14.42 5.61 9.50
C SER A 73 15.57 6.40 8.86
N ASP A 74 16.70 6.52 9.56
CA ASP A 74 17.87 7.24 9.03
C ASP A 74 18.48 6.48 7.85
N PHE A 75 18.56 5.16 7.93
CA PHE A 75 19.06 4.31 6.86
C PHE A 75 18.25 4.52 5.56
N ILE A 76 16.92 4.61 5.68
CA ILE A 76 16.03 4.88 4.54
C ILE A 76 16.19 6.31 4.03
N GLN A 77 16.28 7.30 4.93
CA GLN A 77 16.33 8.72 4.58
C GLN A 77 17.65 9.13 3.94
N PHE A 78 18.79 8.68 4.48
CA PHE A 78 20.12 9.06 3.98
C PHE A 78 20.59 8.22 2.80
N ASN A 79 19.92 7.11 2.49
CA ASN A 79 20.19 6.35 1.29
C ASN A 79 19.37 6.91 0.11
N ASN A 80 19.99 7.78 -0.68
CA ASN A 80 19.35 8.44 -1.83
C ASN A 80 18.66 7.46 -2.80
N ILE A 81 19.21 6.26 -2.99
CA ILE A 81 18.61 5.24 -3.87
C ILE A 81 17.31 4.72 -3.26
N ILE A 82 17.33 4.32 -2.00
CA ILE A 82 16.15 3.82 -1.28
C ILE A 82 15.08 4.91 -1.20
N LEU A 83 15.46 6.13 -0.88
CA LEU A 83 14.56 7.28 -0.84
C LEU A 83 13.89 7.51 -2.19
N SER A 84 14.66 7.54 -3.29
CA SER A 84 14.13 7.74 -4.64
C SER A 84 13.15 6.64 -5.05
N ILE A 85 13.47 5.38 -4.74
CA ILE A 85 12.58 4.25 -5.02
C ILE A 85 11.30 4.35 -4.19
N ASN A 86 11.39 4.71 -2.91
CA ASN A 86 10.21 4.91 -2.05
C ASN A 86 9.29 6.03 -2.57
N LEU A 87 9.84 7.11 -3.12
CA LEU A 87 9.06 8.17 -3.74
C LEU A 87 8.29 7.66 -4.97
N ILE A 88 8.96 6.89 -5.85
CA ILE A 88 8.33 6.28 -7.02
C ILE A 88 7.22 5.30 -6.58
N ILE A 89 7.50 4.45 -5.58
CA ILE A 89 6.52 3.53 -5.00
C ILE A 89 5.33 4.31 -4.44
N GLY A 90 5.55 5.44 -3.77
CA GLY A 90 4.49 6.30 -3.26
C GLY A 90 3.55 6.79 -4.37
N ILE A 91 4.10 7.23 -5.52
CA ILE A 91 3.30 7.66 -6.68
C ILE A 91 2.49 6.49 -7.24
N VAL A 92 3.12 5.33 -7.44
CA VAL A 92 2.43 4.13 -7.95
C VAL A 92 1.38 3.64 -6.96
N ALA A 93 1.62 3.75 -5.66
CA ALA A 93 0.68 3.36 -4.62
C ALA A 93 -0.65 4.12 -4.73
N VAL A 94 -0.62 5.41 -5.07
CA VAL A 94 -1.85 6.22 -5.28
C VAL A 94 -2.69 5.62 -6.41
N ILE A 95 -2.07 5.28 -7.54
CA ILE A 95 -2.74 4.65 -8.68
C ILE A 95 -3.31 3.29 -8.26
N MET A 96 -2.54 2.50 -7.52
CA MET A 96 -2.96 1.18 -7.07
C MET A 96 -4.10 1.21 -6.05
N VAL A 97 -4.19 2.24 -5.21
CA VAL A 97 -5.35 2.46 -4.33
C VAL A 97 -6.62 2.69 -5.15
N ILE A 98 -6.55 3.49 -6.22
CA ILE A 98 -7.68 3.75 -7.12
C ILE A 98 -8.11 2.47 -7.83
N ILE A 99 -7.15 1.70 -8.38
CA ILE A 99 -7.42 0.41 -9.02
C ILE A 99 -8.08 -0.56 -8.04
N THR A 100 -7.57 -0.65 -6.82
CA THR A 100 -8.10 -1.53 -5.77
C THR A 100 -9.53 -1.14 -5.39
N TYR A 101 -9.79 0.15 -5.19
CA TYR A 101 -11.13 0.66 -4.90
C TYR A 101 -12.11 0.34 -6.01
N ASN A 102 -11.75 0.64 -7.28
CA ASN A 102 -12.61 0.38 -8.43
C ASN A 102 -12.89 -1.10 -8.61
N TYR A 103 -11.90 -1.96 -8.40
CA TYR A 103 -12.06 -3.40 -8.46
C TYR A 103 -13.08 -3.88 -7.41
N ILE A 104 -12.93 -3.50 -6.15
CA ILE A 104 -13.85 -3.91 -5.07
C ILE A 104 -15.25 -3.32 -5.29
N ASN A 105 -15.35 -2.06 -5.74
CA ASN A 105 -16.62 -1.42 -6.05
C ASN A 105 -17.34 -2.14 -7.21
N ASN A 106 -16.62 -2.55 -8.24
CA ASN A 106 -17.19 -3.31 -9.35
C ASN A 106 -17.70 -4.68 -8.89
N LEU A 107 -16.97 -5.38 -8.02
CA LEU A 107 -17.43 -6.64 -7.42
C LEU A 107 -18.73 -6.46 -6.64
N LYS A 108 -18.87 -5.35 -5.90
CA LYS A 108 -20.09 -5.01 -5.17
C LYS A 108 -21.25 -4.69 -6.11
N LYS A 109 -21.03 -3.83 -7.12
CA LYS A 109 -22.05 -3.45 -8.10
C LYS A 109 -22.61 -4.65 -8.87
N ASN A 110 -21.76 -5.63 -9.16
CA ASN A 110 -22.15 -6.83 -9.89
C ASN A 110 -22.70 -7.95 -8.98
N ASN A 111 -22.93 -7.67 -7.68
CA ASN A 111 -23.39 -8.65 -6.69
C ASN A 111 -22.60 -9.97 -6.74
N CYS A 112 -21.27 -9.86 -6.81
CA CYS A 112 -20.38 -11.01 -6.95
C CYS A 112 -20.33 -11.80 -5.63
N ASN A 113 -21.27 -12.73 -5.44
CA ASN A 113 -21.47 -13.50 -4.21
C ASN A 113 -20.24 -14.28 -3.75
N CYS A 114 -19.41 -14.78 -4.67
CA CYS A 114 -18.17 -15.49 -4.32
C CYS A 114 -17.08 -14.58 -3.74
N SER A 115 -17.19 -13.26 -3.93
CA SER A 115 -16.33 -12.26 -3.27
C SER A 115 -16.94 -11.70 -1.98
N SER A 116 -18.27 -11.83 -1.82
CA SER A 116 -19.08 -11.31 -0.73
C SER A 116 -18.72 -11.96 0.60
N SER A 117 -17.72 -11.38 1.25
CA SER A 117 -17.13 -11.83 2.50
C SER A 117 -16.84 -10.62 3.38
N LYS A 118 -16.75 -10.84 4.69
CA LYS A 118 -16.30 -9.79 5.63
C LYS A 118 -14.97 -9.15 5.20
N SER A 119 -14.10 -9.93 4.55
CA SER A 119 -12.84 -9.44 3.99
C SER A 119 -13.04 -8.39 2.90
N GLN A 120 -14.00 -8.58 2.00
CA GLN A 120 -14.31 -7.57 0.97
C GLN A 120 -14.81 -6.27 1.57
N GLU A 121 -15.64 -6.33 2.62
CA GLU A 121 -16.13 -5.14 3.32
C GLU A 121 -15.00 -4.37 4.01
N LEU A 122 -14.13 -5.09 4.72
CA LEU A 122 -12.95 -4.50 5.35
C LEU A 122 -12.01 -3.86 4.32
N LEU A 123 -11.74 -4.54 3.20
CA LEU A 123 -10.91 -3.99 2.13
C LEU A 123 -11.54 -2.78 1.43
N PHE A 124 -12.86 -2.77 1.30
CA PHE A 124 -13.58 -1.61 0.76
C PHE A 124 -13.45 -0.41 1.70
N LEU A 125 -13.64 -0.61 3.01
CA LEU A 125 -13.48 0.44 4.01
C LEU A 125 -12.04 0.95 4.05
N TYR A 126 -11.07 0.05 4.07
CA TYR A 126 -9.64 0.37 3.99
C TYR A 126 -9.31 1.21 2.76
N SER A 127 -9.79 0.81 1.58
CA SER A 127 -9.57 1.55 0.33
C SER A 127 -10.19 2.96 0.39
N LYS A 128 -11.39 3.10 0.98
CA LYS A 128 -12.05 4.39 1.16
C LYS A 128 -11.27 5.30 2.12
N ILE A 129 -10.75 4.76 3.22
CA ILE A 129 -9.92 5.49 4.17
C ILE A 129 -8.63 5.97 3.48
N ASN A 130 -7.96 5.12 2.70
CA ASN A 130 -6.77 5.51 1.97
C ASN A 130 -7.03 6.63 0.96
N ILE A 131 -8.14 6.57 0.21
CA ILE A 131 -8.53 7.64 -0.70
C ILE A 131 -8.70 8.96 0.08
N ALA A 132 -9.38 8.93 1.24
CA ALA A 132 -9.56 10.12 2.06
C ALA A 132 -8.21 10.70 2.55
N ILE A 133 -7.29 9.83 2.99
CA ILE A 133 -5.93 10.24 3.41
C ILE A 133 -5.18 10.88 2.24
N ILE A 134 -5.21 10.27 1.06
CA ILE A 134 -4.55 10.81 -0.15
C ILE A 134 -5.09 12.20 -0.48
N VAL A 135 -6.41 12.39 -0.45
CA VAL A 135 -7.04 13.69 -0.71
C VAL A 135 -6.57 14.74 0.32
N ILE A 136 -6.54 14.39 1.61
CA ILE A 136 -6.05 15.29 2.66
C ILE A 136 -4.59 15.68 2.42
N VAL A 137 -3.73 14.72 2.09
CA VAL A 137 -2.31 14.97 1.80
C VAL A 137 -2.14 15.91 0.60
N ILE A 138 -2.91 15.70 -0.47
CA ILE A 138 -2.90 16.58 -1.65
C ILE A 138 -3.33 18.00 -1.28
N ILE A 139 -4.38 18.16 -0.47
CA ILE A 139 -4.84 19.48 -0.02
C ILE A 139 -3.76 20.20 0.78
N ILE A 140 -3.13 19.51 1.75
CA ILE A 140 -2.04 20.07 2.56
C ILE A 140 -0.87 20.50 1.66
N PHE A 141 -0.52 19.66 0.68
CA PHE A 141 0.55 19.97 -0.27
C PHE A 141 0.24 21.22 -1.11
N ILE A 142 -0.99 21.35 -1.61
CA ILE A 142 -1.43 22.55 -2.35
C ILE A 142 -1.37 23.80 -1.47
N LEU A 143 -1.86 23.73 -0.23
CA LEU A 143 -1.80 24.85 0.71
C LEU A 143 -0.37 25.29 1.00
N PHE A 144 0.55 24.33 1.15
CA PHE A 144 1.97 24.60 1.35
C PHE A 144 2.60 25.29 0.13
N LEU A 145 2.29 24.83 -1.09
CA LEU A 145 2.75 25.47 -2.31
C LEU A 145 2.23 26.91 -2.45
N ILE A 146 0.95 27.13 -2.17
CA ILE A 146 0.36 28.48 -2.17
C ILE A 146 1.12 29.36 -1.17
N TYR A 147 1.28 28.92 0.08
CA TYR A 147 2.02 29.68 1.09
C TYR A 147 3.44 30.04 0.63
N TYR A 148 4.17 29.11 0.01
CA TYR A 148 5.52 29.35 -0.50
C TYR A 148 5.58 30.32 -1.69
N VAL A 149 4.53 30.36 -2.52
CA VAL A 149 4.45 31.30 -3.66
C VAL A 149 4.09 32.72 -3.23
N TYR A 150 3.36 32.88 -2.12
CA TYR A 150 2.92 34.18 -1.61
C TYR A 150 3.90 34.87 -0.66
N ILE A 151 5.00 34.21 -0.26
CA ILE A 151 6.09 34.76 0.57
C ILE A 151 7.33 34.95 -0.27
#